data_AF-A0A534U8T4-F1
#
_entry.id   AF-A0A534U8T4-F1
#
_cell.length_a   1.000
_cell.length_b   1.000
_cell.length_c   1.000
_cell.angle_alpha   90.00
_cell.angle_beta   90.00
_cell.angle_gamma   90.00
#
_symmetry.space_group_name_H-M   'P 1'
#
loop_
_entity.id
_entity.type
_entity.pdbx_description
1 polymer ?
#
loop_
_entity_poly.entity_id
_entity_poly.type
_entity_poly.pdbx_seq_one_letter_code
_entity_poly.pdbx_strand_id
1 'polypeptide(L)'
;MAQLKLPRLPADGGASLPPEWGWKNDAARRSAVVLLGRREFLKAAAILFAALATPVTGVRRAMARARGGFFTAQEFATLEALSDRIIPPDHDPGAKALGAAAYIEGLLTAFDDPGRVPRIFAGGPFSNRNVFPDTRKGKPSHKRPRNALKTFIPPTRVQELRWRAELFGSDQVPGADFNDVALGGPLVGLRRIYQDGLKKVDEMATALSGKPYAKLPPDEQDRLLALFDAGAFQPDPRRGG
;
A
#
# COMPACT_ATOMS: atom_id res chain seq x y z
N MET A 1 17.76 -52.33 -58.21
CA MET A 1 19.09 -52.24 -57.57
C MET A 1 20.09 -51.75 -58.61
N ALA A 2 20.73 -50.60 -58.39
CA ALA A 2 22.02 -50.22 -58.98
C ALA A 2 22.52 -48.97 -58.25
N GLN A 3 23.57 -49.12 -57.44
CA GLN A 3 24.29 -48.03 -56.78
C GLN A 3 25.31 -47.43 -57.75
N LEU A 4 25.53 -46.11 -57.69
CA LEU A 4 26.60 -45.41 -58.39
C LEU A 4 27.53 -44.72 -57.38
N LYS A 5 28.83 -45.00 -57.57
CA LYS A 5 29.98 -44.68 -56.70
C LYS A 5 30.49 -43.25 -56.87
N LEU A 6 31.01 -42.70 -55.77
CA LEU A 6 31.79 -41.45 -55.66
C LEU A 6 33.19 -41.56 -56.31
N PRO A 7 33.80 -40.44 -56.71
CA PRO A 7 35.25 -40.25 -56.71
C PRO A 7 35.71 -39.27 -55.62
N ARG A 8 36.83 -39.58 -54.96
CA ARG A 8 37.62 -38.67 -54.09
C ARG A 8 38.84 -38.15 -54.86
N LEU A 9 39.25 -36.91 -54.56
CA LEU A 9 40.49 -36.27 -55.01
C LEU A 9 41.04 -35.37 -53.87
N PRO A 10 42.35 -35.01 -53.87
CA PRO A 10 43.34 -35.49 -52.90
C PRO A 10 43.85 -34.43 -51.90
N ALA A 11 44.70 -34.88 -50.96
CA ALA A 11 45.42 -34.07 -49.99
C ALA A 11 46.84 -33.71 -50.46
N ASP A 12 47.34 -32.61 -49.86
CA ASP A 12 48.72 -32.12 -49.73
C ASP A 12 49.30 -31.16 -50.78
N GLY A 13 49.92 -30.09 -50.28
CA GLY A 13 50.81 -29.21 -51.04
C GLY A 13 50.96 -27.81 -50.44
N GLY A 14 51.90 -27.64 -49.51
CA GLY A 14 52.26 -26.33 -48.95
C GLY A 14 52.93 -25.40 -49.97
N ALA A 15 52.63 -24.10 -49.86
CA ALA A 15 53.44 -23.02 -50.40
C ALA A 15 53.18 -21.74 -49.58
N SER A 16 54.22 -21.26 -48.89
CA SER A 16 54.28 -19.96 -48.22
C SER A 16 54.29 -18.82 -49.23
N LEU A 17 53.45 -17.80 -49.02
CA LEU A 17 53.44 -16.56 -49.82
C LEU A 17 54.42 -15.50 -49.25
N PRO A 18 55.05 -14.67 -50.13
CA PRO A 18 56.21 -13.82 -49.84
C PRO A 18 55.89 -12.46 -49.15
N PRO A 19 56.90 -11.74 -48.61
CA PRO A 19 56.76 -10.76 -47.52
C PRO A 19 56.41 -9.32 -47.95
N GLU A 20 55.73 -9.13 -49.09
CA GLU A 20 55.36 -7.79 -49.59
C GLU A 20 53.87 -7.43 -49.44
N TRP A 21 53.07 -8.24 -48.74
CA TRP A 21 51.66 -7.93 -48.43
C TRP A 21 51.45 -7.50 -46.98
N GLY A 22 52.28 -6.57 -46.54
CA GLY A 22 52.11 -5.84 -45.28
C GLY A 22 51.46 -4.47 -45.52
N TRP A 23 50.21 -4.31 -45.09
CA TRP A 23 49.72 -3.02 -44.62
C TRP A 23 49.07 -3.19 -43.26
N LYS A 24 49.72 -2.60 -42.26
CA LYS A 24 49.11 -2.21 -40.99
C LYS A 24 47.89 -1.35 -41.30
N ASN A 25 46.75 -1.68 -40.73
CA ASN A 25 45.98 -0.78 -39.87
C ASN A 25 44.76 -1.50 -39.30
N ASP A 26 44.76 -1.59 -37.98
CA ASP A 26 43.58 -1.68 -37.14
C ASP A 26 42.60 -0.56 -37.49
N ALA A 27 41.46 -0.90 -38.07
CA ALA A 27 40.21 -0.20 -37.83
C ALA A 27 39.02 -1.00 -38.37
N ALA A 28 37.95 -1.02 -37.57
CA ALA A 28 36.59 -1.37 -37.96
C ALA A 28 36.20 -2.86 -37.99
N ARG A 29 36.22 -3.48 -36.81
CA ARG A 29 35.05 -4.25 -36.34
C ARG A 29 34.46 -3.55 -35.13
N ARG A 30 33.57 -2.58 -35.38
CA ARG A 30 32.74 -1.99 -34.34
C ARG A 30 31.65 -3.00 -33.97
N SER A 31 31.98 -3.90 -33.07
CA SER A 31 31.00 -4.56 -32.22
C SER A 31 30.36 -3.48 -31.35
N ALA A 32 29.03 -3.34 -31.39
CA ALA A 32 28.29 -2.51 -30.44
C ALA A 32 28.36 -3.16 -29.06
N VAL A 33 29.50 -3.01 -28.38
CA VAL A 33 29.68 -3.38 -26.97
C VAL A 33 29.23 -2.18 -26.15
N VAL A 34 28.21 -2.42 -25.33
CA VAL A 34 27.63 -1.46 -24.40
C VAL A 34 28.74 -0.82 -23.54
N LEU A 35 28.83 0.52 -23.60
CA LEU A 35 29.69 1.39 -22.80
C LEU A 35 29.18 1.47 -21.35
N LEU A 36 29.27 0.38 -20.59
CA LEU A 36 29.11 0.43 -19.13
C LEU A 36 30.39 -0.13 -18.50
N GLY A 37 31.10 0.69 -17.72
CA GLY A 37 32.24 0.21 -16.96
C GLY A 37 31.79 -0.85 -15.95
N ARG A 38 32.64 -1.84 -15.59
CA ARG A 38 32.27 -2.95 -14.67
C ARG A 38 31.57 -2.49 -13.39
N ARG A 39 31.98 -1.34 -12.83
CA ARG A 39 31.35 -0.74 -11.63
C ARG A 39 29.98 -0.10 -11.92
N GLU A 40 29.79 0.46 -13.10
CA GLU A 40 28.50 1.01 -13.55
C GLU A 40 27.54 -0.11 -13.93
N PHE A 41 28.05 -1.18 -14.55
CA PHE A 41 27.30 -2.40 -14.80
C PHE A 41 26.81 -3.04 -13.49
N LEU A 42 27.67 -3.16 -12.47
CA LEU A 42 27.25 -3.70 -11.17
C LEU A 42 26.23 -2.79 -10.47
N LYS A 43 26.36 -1.47 -10.56
CA LYS A 43 25.36 -0.52 -10.03
C LYS A 43 24.03 -0.63 -10.78
N ALA A 44 24.07 -0.67 -12.11
CA ALA A 44 22.87 -0.81 -12.95
C ALA A 44 22.19 -2.17 -12.75
N ALA A 45 22.97 -3.25 -12.64
CA ALA A 45 22.47 -4.59 -12.34
C ALA A 45 21.87 -4.63 -10.93
N ALA A 46 22.50 -4.05 -9.92
CA ALA A 46 21.95 -3.97 -8.56
C ALA A 46 20.63 -3.19 -8.52
N ILE A 47 20.53 -2.07 -9.26
CA ILE A 47 19.28 -1.30 -9.39
C ILE A 47 18.20 -2.12 -10.11
N LEU A 48 18.56 -2.84 -11.19
CA LEU A 48 17.64 -3.67 -11.95
C LEU A 48 17.14 -4.87 -11.13
N PHE A 49 18.04 -5.55 -10.41
CA PHE A 49 17.71 -6.65 -9.50
C PHE A 49 16.89 -6.16 -8.30
N ALA A 50 17.20 -4.98 -7.75
CA ALA A 50 16.38 -4.36 -6.72
C ALA A 50 14.97 -4.04 -7.25
N ALA A 51 14.85 -3.52 -8.47
CA ALA A 51 13.56 -3.24 -9.10
C ALA A 51 12.75 -4.52 -9.36
N LEU A 52 13.40 -5.62 -9.77
CA LEU A 52 12.77 -6.93 -9.98
C LEU A 52 12.36 -7.62 -8.67
N ALA A 53 13.10 -7.40 -7.58
CA ALA A 53 12.78 -7.95 -6.27
C ALA A 53 11.73 -7.13 -5.49
N THR A 54 11.42 -5.91 -5.94
CA THR A 54 10.43 -5.08 -5.27
C THR A 54 9.03 -5.54 -5.67
N PRO A 55 8.19 -6.04 -4.74
CA PRO A 55 6.82 -6.37 -5.09
C PRO A 55 6.12 -5.11 -5.62
N VAL A 56 5.32 -5.24 -6.68
CA VAL A 56 4.58 -4.11 -7.31
C VAL A 56 3.79 -3.31 -6.28
N THR A 57 3.31 -3.96 -5.21
CA THR A 57 2.66 -3.33 -4.06
C THR A 57 3.56 -2.38 -3.28
N GLY A 58 4.85 -2.70 -3.13
CA GLY A 58 5.83 -1.84 -2.46
C GLY A 58 6.13 -0.57 -3.26
N VAL A 59 6.30 -0.70 -4.58
CA VAL A 59 6.46 0.45 -5.49
C VAL A 59 5.22 1.35 -5.46
N ARG A 60 4.02 0.78 -5.52
CA ARG A 60 2.77 1.53 -5.44
C ARG A 60 2.62 2.26 -4.11
N ARG A 61 2.96 1.64 -2.98
CA ARG A 61 2.93 2.30 -1.65
C ARG A 61 3.95 3.42 -1.54
N ALA A 62 5.16 3.23 -2.05
CA ALA A 62 6.16 4.31 -2.11
C ALA A 62 5.66 5.50 -2.95
N MET A 63 5.02 5.22 -4.09
CA MET A 63 4.42 6.24 -4.94
C MET A 63 3.24 6.95 -4.26
N ALA A 64 2.38 6.22 -3.56
CA ALA A 64 1.30 6.79 -2.76
C ALA A 64 1.85 7.75 -1.71
N ARG A 65 2.86 7.33 -0.96
CA ARG A 65 3.55 8.15 0.04
C ARG A 65 4.17 9.41 -0.57
N ALA A 66 4.80 9.29 -1.75
CA ALA A 66 5.33 10.43 -2.50
C ALA A 66 4.24 11.42 -2.94
N ARG A 67 3.00 10.96 -3.11
CA ARG A 67 1.81 11.78 -3.39
C ARG A 67 1.05 12.20 -2.14
N GLY A 68 1.57 11.89 -0.95
CA GLY A 68 0.96 12.23 0.34
C GLY A 68 -0.14 11.27 0.81
N GLY A 69 -0.33 10.12 0.16
CA GLY A 69 -1.28 9.08 0.56
C GLY A 69 -0.62 7.96 1.37
N PHE A 70 -1.35 7.38 2.32
CA PHE A 70 -0.91 6.18 3.04
C PHE A 70 -1.34 4.91 2.30
N PHE A 71 -2.56 4.89 1.78
CA PHE A 71 -3.06 3.84 0.91
C PHE A 71 -2.70 4.12 -0.55
N THR A 72 -2.48 3.05 -1.31
CA THR A 72 -2.50 3.12 -2.77
C THR A 72 -3.91 3.41 -3.27
N ALA A 73 -4.04 3.92 -4.50
CA ALA A 73 -5.36 4.18 -5.10
C ALA A 73 -6.25 2.92 -5.13
N GLN A 74 -5.65 1.74 -5.29
CA GLN A 74 -6.37 0.47 -5.28
C GLN A 74 -6.81 0.10 -3.85
N GLU A 75 -5.91 0.16 -2.86
CA GLU A 75 -6.25 -0.11 -1.46
C GLU A 75 -7.36 0.84 -0.95
N PHE A 76 -7.27 2.14 -1.29
CA PHE A 76 -8.28 3.13 -0.94
C PHE A 76 -9.63 2.82 -1.59
N ALA A 77 -9.64 2.47 -2.87
CA ALA A 77 -10.87 2.09 -3.58
C ALA A 77 -11.51 0.82 -2.98
N THR A 78 -10.70 -0.15 -2.58
CA THR A 78 -11.17 -1.37 -1.89
C THR A 78 -11.74 -1.05 -0.52
N LEU A 79 -11.08 -0.20 0.27
CA LEU A 79 -11.58 0.26 1.56
C LEU A 79 -12.92 1.00 1.43
N GLU A 80 -13.03 1.89 0.43
CA GLU A 80 -14.26 2.64 0.15
C GLU A 80 -15.40 1.71 -0.25
N ALA A 81 -15.14 0.74 -1.14
CA ALA A 81 -16.14 -0.24 -1.55
C ALA A 81 -16.61 -1.12 -0.39
N LEU A 82 -15.69 -1.65 0.44
CA LEU A 82 -16.03 -2.42 1.63
C LEU A 82 -16.87 -1.61 2.62
N SER A 83 -16.44 -0.39 2.92
CA SER A 83 -17.16 0.48 3.85
C SER A 83 -18.59 0.73 3.38
N ASP A 84 -18.78 0.93 2.07
CA ASP A 84 -20.08 1.18 1.45
C ASP A 84 -20.98 -0.06 1.38
N ARG A 85 -20.45 -1.27 1.59
CA ARG A 85 -21.25 -2.49 1.78
C ARG A 85 -21.63 -2.70 3.25
N ILE A 86 -20.74 -2.31 4.17
CA ILE A 86 -21.01 -2.39 5.61
C ILE A 86 -22.08 -1.37 6.03
N ILE A 87 -22.00 -0.14 5.52
CA ILE A 87 -23.02 0.90 5.72
C ILE A 87 -23.46 1.39 4.34
N PRO A 88 -24.40 0.68 3.69
CA PRO A 88 -24.91 1.07 2.38
C PRO A 88 -25.78 2.34 2.47
N PRO A 89 -25.93 3.07 1.36
CA PRO A 89 -26.86 4.19 1.31
C PRO A 89 -28.31 3.71 1.42
N ASP A 90 -29.11 4.43 2.19
CA ASP A 90 -30.55 4.22 2.32
C ASP A 90 -31.29 5.56 2.13
N HIS A 91 -32.18 5.94 3.07
CA HIS A 91 -32.75 7.29 3.09
C HIS A 91 -31.68 8.33 3.46
N ASP A 92 -30.60 7.90 4.10
CA ASP A 92 -29.41 8.67 4.46
C ASP A 92 -28.19 8.24 3.61
N PRO A 93 -27.14 9.09 3.52
CA PRO A 93 -25.93 8.75 2.79
C PRO A 93 -25.17 7.56 3.40
N GLY A 94 -24.72 6.63 2.55
CA GLY A 94 -23.86 5.50 2.95
C GLY A 94 -22.41 5.89 3.26
N ALA A 95 -21.61 4.93 3.72
CA ALA A 95 -20.23 5.18 4.18
C ALA A 95 -19.35 5.87 3.13
N LYS A 96 -19.50 5.54 1.84
CA LYS A 96 -18.74 6.19 0.77
C LYS A 96 -19.08 7.68 0.69
N ALA A 97 -20.36 8.01 0.65
CA ALA A 97 -20.81 9.41 0.59
C ALA A 97 -20.44 10.19 1.86
N LEU A 98 -20.38 9.52 3.02
CA LEU A 98 -19.92 10.09 4.28
C LEU A 98 -18.38 10.24 4.38
N GLY A 99 -17.63 9.66 3.44
CA GLY A 99 -16.17 9.75 3.43
C GLY A 99 -15.48 8.87 4.49
N ALA A 100 -16.09 7.73 4.85
CA ALA A 100 -15.56 6.83 5.88
C ALA A 100 -14.11 6.39 5.61
N ALA A 101 -13.78 6.02 4.37
CA ALA A 101 -12.42 5.61 4.00
C ALA A 101 -11.39 6.74 4.20
N ALA A 102 -11.74 7.99 3.86
CA ALA A 102 -10.89 9.15 4.09
C ALA A 102 -10.72 9.45 5.59
N TYR A 103 -11.78 9.26 6.39
CA TYR A 103 -11.70 9.40 7.83
C TYR A 103 -10.78 8.34 8.46
N ILE A 104 -10.91 7.07 8.04
CA ILE A 104 -10.04 5.97 8.46
C ILE A 104 -8.58 6.27 8.10
N GLU A 105 -8.28 6.64 6.86
CA GLU A 105 -6.92 6.99 6.46
C GLU A 105 -6.39 8.19 7.26
N GLY A 106 -7.23 9.20 7.53
CA GLY A 106 -6.90 10.34 8.37
C GLY A 106 -6.54 9.97 9.81
N LEU A 107 -7.23 8.99 10.40
CA LEU A 107 -6.90 8.41 11.70
C LEU A 107 -5.58 7.63 11.65
N LEU A 108 -5.44 6.76 10.64
CA LEU A 108 -4.24 5.94 10.46
C LEU A 108 -3.01 6.82 10.33
N THR A 109 -3.12 7.96 9.64
CA THR A 109 -2.04 8.94 9.40
C THR A 109 -1.94 10.05 10.44
N ALA A 110 -2.65 9.96 11.57
CA ALA A 110 -2.77 11.07 12.53
C ALA A 110 -1.44 11.61 13.08
N PHE A 111 -0.38 10.80 13.11
CA PHE A 111 0.96 11.17 13.61
C PHE A 111 2.03 11.31 12.53
N ASP A 112 1.67 11.32 11.24
CA ASP A 112 2.67 11.43 10.15
C ASP A 112 3.30 12.83 10.05
N ASP A 113 2.61 13.86 10.54
CA ASP A 113 3.11 15.23 10.61
C ASP A 113 3.41 15.61 12.07
N PRO A 114 4.67 15.53 12.54
CA PRO A 114 5.03 15.82 13.92
C PRO A 114 4.85 17.30 14.31
N GLY A 115 4.69 18.19 13.32
CA GLY A 115 4.46 19.62 13.56
C GLY A 115 3.00 19.99 13.81
N ARG A 116 2.06 19.03 13.70
CA ARG A 116 0.63 19.26 13.86
C ARG A 116 0.05 18.50 15.04
N VAL A 117 -1.00 19.07 15.63
CA VAL A 117 -1.81 18.36 16.61
C VAL A 117 -2.47 17.15 15.92
N PRO A 118 -2.25 15.92 16.43
CA PRO A 118 -2.76 14.72 15.78
C PRO A 118 -4.29 14.72 15.85
N ARG A 119 -4.93 14.29 14.76
CA ARG A 119 -6.40 14.30 14.62
C ARG A 119 -7.07 13.13 15.35
N ILE A 120 -6.79 13.01 16.65
CA ILE A 120 -7.27 11.94 17.52
C ILE A 120 -8.42 12.45 18.39
N PHE A 121 -8.19 13.52 19.14
CA PHE A 121 -9.18 14.11 20.03
C PHE A 121 -9.69 15.42 19.44
N ALA A 122 -10.90 15.37 18.89
CA ALA A 122 -11.64 16.57 18.54
C ALA A 122 -11.95 17.37 19.81
N GLY A 123 -11.98 18.69 19.68
CA GLY A 123 -12.37 19.58 20.76
C GLY A 123 -13.82 19.36 21.18
N GLY A 124 -14.15 19.87 22.36
CA GLY A 124 -15.50 19.84 22.92
C GLY A 124 -15.97 21.23 23.36
N PRO A 125 -17.25 21.37 23.75
CA PRO A 125 -18.27 20.33 23.79
C PRO A 125 -19.23 20.33 22.60
N PHE A 126 -19.21 21.35 21.72
CA PHE A 126 -20.27 21.57 20.74
C PHE A 126 -19.84 21.33 19.29
N SER A 127 -20.63 20.52 18.57
CA SER A 127 -20.47 20.18 17.15
C SER A 127 -21.14 21.15 16.18
N ASN A 128 -21.88 22.13 16.71
CA ASN A 128 -22.77 23.00 15.93
C ASN A 128 -23.89 22.26 15.16
N ARG A 129 -24.18 20.98 15.48
CA ARG A 129 -25.32 20.27 14.87
C ARG A 129 -26.66 20.79 15.40
N ASN A 130 -26.72 21.11 16.70
CA ASN A 130 -27.92 21.62 17.36
C ASN A 130 -27.80 23.11 17.67
N VAL A 131 -28.92 23.83 17.57
CA VAL A 131 -29.06 25.22 18.02
C VAL A 131 -29.20 25.27 19.54
N PHE A 132 -28.88 26.42 20.16
CA PHE A 132 -29.20 26.62 21.57
C PHE A 132 -30.72 26.68 21.78
N PRO A 133 -31.26 26.17 22.90
CA PRO A 133 -32.67 26.37 23.25
C PRO A 133 -32.93 27.83 23.63
N ASP A 134 -34.08 28.37 23.23
CA ASP A 134 -34.62 29.60 23.80
C ASP A 134 -35.28 29.27 25.15
N THR A 135 -34.61 29.62 26.25
CA THR A 135 -35.06 29.29 27.60
C THR A 135 -36.33 30.02 28.02
N ARG A 136 -36.74 31.08 27.32
CA ARG A 136 -37.99 31.79 27.60
C ARG A 136 -39.18 31.17 26.87
N LYS A 137 -38.96 30.65 25.66
CA LYS A 137 -40.02 30.13 24.78
C LYS A 137 -40.11 28.61 24.73
N GLY A 138 -39.11 27.90 25.24
CA GLY A 138 -38.99 26.44 25.12
C GLY A 138 -38.83 25.96 23.67
N LYS A 139 -38.48 26.84 22.73
CA LYS A 139 -38.33 26.54 21.29
C LYS A 139 -36.86 26.61 20.87
N PRO A 140 -36.45 25.95 19.77
CA PRO A 140 -35.11 26.11 19.21
C PRO A 140 -34.82 27.58 18.87
N SER A 141 -33.66 28.10 19.27
CA SER A 141 -33.24 29.46 18.90
C SER A 141 -32.59 29.51 17.51
N HIS A 142 -32.33 30.71 17.00
CA HIS A 142 -31.52 30.91 15.79
C HIS A 142 -29.99 30.88 16.06
N LYS A 143 -29.57 30.79 17.34
CA LYS A 143 -28.17 30.85 17.71
C LYS A 143 -27.55 29.47 17.73
N ARG A 144 -26.43 29.34 17.03
CA ARG A 144 -25.65 28.12 16.88
C ARG A 144 -24.34 28.22 17.68
N PRO A 145 -23.91 27.20 18.43
CA PRO A 145 -22.60 27.20 19.07
C PRO A 145 -21.49 27.14 18.00
N ARG A 146 -20.29 27.60 18.34
CA ARG A 146 -19.12 27.34 17.50
C ARG A 146 -18.88 25.83 17.40
N ASN A 147 -18.46 25.37 16.23
CA ASN A 147 -18.11 23.95 16.04
C ASN A 147 -16.70 23.69 16.61
N ALA A 148 -16.64 23.35 17.90
CA ALA A 148 -15.41 23.05 18.62
C ALA A 148 -14.74 21.75 18.12
N LEU A 149 -15.51 20.83 17.51
CA LEU A 149 -14.98 19.58 16.98
C LEU A 149 -14.06 19.79 15.76
N LYS A 150 -14.03 20.99 15.17
CA LYS A 150 -13.06 21.35 14.12
C LYS A 150 -11.64 21.58 14.63
N THR A 151 -11.49 21.85 15.93
CA THR A 151 -10.20 22.11 16.56
C THR A 151 -9.78 20.89 17.35
N PHE A 152 -8.64 20.31 17.04
CA PHE A 152 -8.12 19.13 17.75
C PHE A 152 -7.28 19.56 18.95
N ILE A 153 -7.29 18.74 20.00
CA ILE A 153 -6.50 18.94 21.22
C ILE A 153 -5.34 17.95 21.28
N PRO A 154 -4.15 18.36 21.77
CA PRO A 154 -3.01 17.47 21.88
C PRO A 154 -3.27 16.39 22.94
N PRO A 155 -2.97 15.11 22.64
CA PRO A 155 -3.02 14.05 23.64
C PRO A 155 -1.98 14.29 24.74
N THR A 156 -2.25 13.78 25.94
CA THR A 156 -1.21 13.69 26.98
C THR A 156 -0.12 12.70 26.55
N ARG A 157 1.06 12.74 27.18
CA ARG A 157 2.18 11.83 26.89
C ARG A 157 1.75 10.35 26.88
N VAL A 158 0.94 9.94 27.85
CA VAL A 158 0.48 8.54 27.97
C VAL A 158 -0.55 8.20 26.89
N GLN A 159 -1.45 9.14 26.57
CA GLN A 159 -2.42 8.95 25.48
C GLN A 159 -1.72 8.87 24.12
N GLU A 160 -0.71 9.72 23.88
CA GLU A 160 0.10 9.67 22.67
C GLU A 160 0.83 8.33 22.55
N LEU A 161 1.51 7.89 23.61
CA LEU A 161 2.20 6.60 23.63
C LEU A 161 1.24 5.46 23.28
N ARG A 162 0.05 5.43 23.89
CA ARG A 162 -0.98 4.44 23.59
C ARG A 162 -1.44 4.51 22.14
N TRP A 163 -1.80 5.69 21.64
CA TRP A 163 -2.29 5.84 20.26
C TRP A 163 -1.23 5.53 19.21
N ARG A 164 0.03 5.86 19.47
CA ARG A 164 1.14 5.44 18.62
C ARG A 164 1.25 3.91 18.60
N ALA A 165 1.20 3.25 19.75
CA ALA A 165 1.21 1.80 19.81
C ALA A 165 0.03 1.18 19.06
N GLU A 166 -1.16 1.76 19.19
CA GLU A 166 -2.36 1.33 18.46
C GLU A 166 -2.19 1.44 16.93
N LEU A 167 -1.56 2.51 16.45
CA LEU A 167 -1.43 2.75 15.01
C LEU A 167 -0.25 2.01 14.37
N PHE A 168 0.91 1.99 15.05
CA PHE A 168 2.17 1.49 14.53
C PHE A 168 2.52 0.07 15.00
N GLY A 169 1.98 -0.34 16.15
CA GLY A 169 2.38 -1.54 16.88
C GLY A 169 3.26 -1.19 18.07
N SER A 170 3.16 -1.97 19.15
CA SER A 170 3.95 -1.72 20.37
C SER A 170 5.44 -1.95 20.18
N ASP A 171 5.82 -2.88 19.31
CA ASP A 171 7.21 -3.19 18.93
C ASP A 171 7.89 -2.05 18.15
N GLN A 172 7.10 -1.20 17.48
CA GLN A 172 7.60 -0.07 16.69
C GLN A 172 7.63 1.26 17.48
N VAL A 173 7.13 1.27 18.72
CA VAL A 173 6.98 2.48 19.53
C VAL A 173 7.78 2.33 20.83
N PRO A 174 8.91 3.05 20.97
CA PRO A 174 9.74 2.97 22.17
C PRO A 174 8.92 3.22 23.45
N GLY A 175 8.96 2.26 24.37
CA GLY A 175 8.27 2.32 25.66
C GLY A 175 6.80 1.91 25.63
N ALA A 176 6.27 1.45 24.48
CA ALA A 176 4.93 0.88 24.40
C ALA A 176 4.89 -0.65 24.62
N ASP A 177 6.04 -1.30 24.57
CA ASP A 177 6.27 -2.74 24.64
C ASP A 177 6.33 -3.31 26.08
N PHE A 178 6.31 -2.43 27.09
CA PHE A 178 6.54 -2.78 28.50
C PHE A 178 5.63 -3.91 29.04
N ASN A 179 4.43 -4.08 28.48
CA ASN A 179 3.48 -5.11 28.89
C ASN A 179 3.30 -6.23 27.86
N ASP A 180 4.04 -6.24 26.76
CA ASP A 180 3.80 -7.17 25.66
C ASP A 180 3.95 -8.63 26.09
N VAL A 181 4.96 -8.93 26.91
CA VAL A 181 5.17 -10.28 27.47
C VAL A 181 3.97 -10.74 28.29
N ALA A 182 3.44 -9.87 29.15
CA ALA A 182 2.29 -10.18 30.00
C ALA A 182 0.98 -10.29 29.21
N LEU A 183 0.89 -9.64 28.04
CA LEU A 183 -0.30 -9.59 27.19
C LEU A 183 -0.24 -10.57 26.00
N GLY A 184 0.71 -11.52 26.00
CA GLY A 184 0.78 -12.59 25.01
C GLY A 184 1.49 -12.24 23.69
N GLY A 185 2.30 -11.18 23.68
CA GLY A 185 3.09 -10.74 22.53
C GLY A 185 2.79 -9.30 22.11
N PRO A 186 3.48 -8.76 21.08
CA PRO A 186 3.31 -7.38 20.64
C PRO A 186 1.90 -7.05 20.14
N LEU A 187 1.45 -5.82 20.39
CA LEU A 187 0.25 -5.25 19.77
C LEU A 187 0.51 -5.02 18.29
N VAL A 188 -0.33 -5.61 17.43
CA VAL A 188 -0.26 -5.34 16.00
C VAL A 188 -0.88 -3.98 15.71
N GLY A 189 -0.13 -3.13 15.01
CA GLY A 189 -0.58 -1.79 14.64
C GLY A 189 -1.71 -1.81 13.61
N LEU A 190 -2.69 -0.93 13.80
CA LEU A 190 -3.82 -0.76 12.88
C LEU A 190 -3.38 -0.51 11.44
N ARG A 191 -2.30 0.24 11.20
CA ARG A 191 -1.78 0.47 9.84
C ARG A 191 -1.48 -0.84 9.12
N ARG A 192 -0.85 -1.78 9.82
CA ARG A 192 -0.51 -3.09 9.29
C ARG A 192 -1.76 -3.93 9.08
N ILE A 193 -2.66 -3.96 10.06
CA ILE A 193 -3.93 -4.69 9.98
C ILE A 193 -4.73 -4.25 8.75
N TYR A 194 -4.87 -2.94 8.51
CA TYR A 194 -5.59 -2.43 7.34
C TYR A 194 -4.87 -2.76 6.03
N GLN A 195 -3.55 -2.60 5.93
CA GLN A 195 -2.82 -2.90 4.70
C GLN A 195 -2.85 -4.40 4.37
N ASP A 196 -2.58 -5.26 5.35
CA ASP A 196 -2.59 -6.71 5.17
C ASP A 196 -4.03 -7.21 4.88
N GLY A 197 -5.03 -6.61 5.53
CA GLY A 197 -6.44 -6.90 5.32
C GLY A 197 -6.92 -6.55 3.92
N LEU A 198 -6.70 -5.31 3.47
CA LEU A 198 -7.11 -4.85 2.14
C LEU A 198 -6.40 -5.61 1.02
N LYS A 199 -5.12 -5.92 1.22
CA LYS A 199 -4.36 -6.78 0.30
C LYS A 199 -5.01 -8.16 0.19
N LYS A 200 -5.34 -8.79 1.31
CA LYS A 200 -5.98 -10.11 1.33
C LYS A 200 -7.35 -10.10 0.65
N VAL A 201 -8.16 -9.05 0.88
CA VAL A 201 -9.45 -8.88 0.19
C VAL A 201 -9.26 -8.84 -1.32
N ASP A 202 -8.34 -8.02 -1.83
CA ASP A 202 -8.11 -7.90 -3.27
C ASP A 202 -7.50 -9.17 -3.89
N GLU A 203 -6.63 -9.88 -3.15
CA GLU A 203 -6.10 -11.18 -3.58
C GLU A 203 -7.21 -12.23 -3.69
N MET A 204 -8.10 -12.31 -2.71
CA MET A 204 -9.24 -13.24 -2.73
C MET A 204 -10.24 -12.89 -3.83
N ALA A 205 -10.57 -11.61 -4.01
CA ALA A 205 -11.45 -11.15 -5.09
C ALA A 205 -10.86 -11.47 -6.47
N THR A 206 -9.56 -11.22 -6.65
CA THR A 206 -8.88 -11.53 -7.91
C THR A 206 -8.83 -13.03 -8.17
N ALA A 207 -8.60 -13.84 -7.13
CA ALA A 207 -8.56 -15.30 -7.25
C ALA A 207 -9.93 -15.92 -7.59
N LEU A 208 -11.02 -15.39 -7.00
CA LEU A 208 -12.37 -15.94 -7.16
C LEU A 208 -13.12 -15.38 -8.38
N SER A 209 -12.86 -14.12 -8.75
CA SER A 209 -13.66 -13.39 -9.74
C SER A 209 -12.81 -12.71 -10.83
N GLY A 210 -11.49 -12.88 -10.81
CA GLY A 210 -10.57 -12.34 -11.82
C GLY A 210 -10.38 -10.82 -11.79
N LYS A 211 -10.97 -10.12 -10.81
CA LYS A 211 -10.91 -8.65 -10.69
C LYS A 211 -10.69 -8.25 -9.22
N PRO A 212 -10.08 -7.08 -8.97
CA PRO A 212 -10.01 -6.52 -7.61
C PRO A 212 -11.41 -6.22 -7.05
N TYR A 213 -11.56 -6.27 -5.73
CA TYR A 213 -12.86 -6.21 -5.05
C TYR A 213 -13.66 -4.95 -5.42
N ALA A 214 -13.00 -3.79 -5.46
CA ALA A 214 -13.61 -2.51 -5.81
C ALA A 214 -14.17 -2.45 -7.25
N LYS A 215 -13.83 -3.40 -8.12
CA LYS A 215 -14.28 -3.48 -9.52
C LYS A 215 -15.36 -4.55 -9.75
N LEU A 216 -15.75 -5.26 -8.70
CA LEU A 216 -16.83 -6.23 -8.74
C LEU A 216 -18.20 -5.52 -8.69
N PRO A 217 -19.26 -6.12 -9.28
CA PRO A 217 -20.62 -5.64 -9.10
C PRO A 217 -21.07 -5.78 -7.63
N PRO A 218 -22.05 -4.97 -7.17
CA PRO A 218 -22.57 -5.01 -5.80
C PRO A 218 -22.85 -6.40 -5.23
N ASP A 219 -23.60 -7.23 -5.96
CA ASP A 219 -23.97 -8.57 -5.49
C ASP A 219 -22.77 -9.49 -5.28
N GLU A 220 -21.69 -9.34 -6.06
CA GLU A 220 -20.45 -10.09 -5.86
C GLU A 220 -19.63 -9.55 -4.69
N GLN A 221 -19.64 -8.23 -4.48
CA GLN A 221 -19.02 -7.60 -3.30
C GLN A 221 -19.66 -8.11 -2.01
N ASP A 222 -21.00 -8.22 -1.97
CA ASP A 222 -21.75 -8.69 -0.81
C ASP A 222 -21.48 -10.18 -0.53
N ARG A 223 -21.42 -11.01 -1.59
CA ARG A 223 -21.05 -12.43 -1.45
C ARG A 223 -19.65 -12.62 -0.89
N LEU A 224 -18.67 -11.86 -1.38
CA LEU A 224 -17.30 -11.93 -0.87
C LEU A 224 -17.20 -11.35 0.55
N LEU A 225 -17.95 -10.30 0.88
CA LEU A 225 -18.01 -9.76 2.23
C LEU A 225 -18.50 -10.80 3.24
N ALA A 226 -19.57 -11.53 2.91
CA ALA A 226 -20.07 -12.62 3.75
C ALA A 226 -19.03 -13.74 3.96
N LEU A 227 -18.18 -14.02 2.96
CA LEU A 227 -17.06 -14.96 3.13
C LEU A 227 -15.98 -14.42 4.07
N PHE A 228 -15.76 -13.10 4.08
CA PHE A 228 -14.81 -12.48 4.99
C PHE A 228 -15.26 -12.56 6.45
N ASP A 229 -16.55 -12.33 6.69
CA ASP A 229 -17.19 -12.42 8.00
C ASP A 229 -17.18 -13.86 8.56
N ALA A 230 -17.24 -14.87 7.68
CA ALA A 230 -17.23 -16.28 8.05
C ALA A 230 -15.85 -16.80 8.55
N GLY A 231 -14.89 -15.91 8.84
CA GLY A 231 -13.60 -16.27 9.46
C GLY A 231 -12.38 -16.14 8.54
N ALA A 232 -12.49 -15.40 7.44
CA ALA A 232 -11.31 -15.12 6.62
C ALA A 232 -10.27 -14.27 7.38
N PHE A 233 -10.69 -13.52 8.40
CA PHE A 233 -9.81 -12.73 9.27
C PHE A 233 -9.84 -13.30 10.68
N GLN A 234 -8.65 -13.53 11.24
CA GLN A 234 -8.52 -13.91 12.64
C GLN A 234 -8.56 -12.63 13.48
N PRO A 235 -9.38 -12.57 14.54
CA PRO A 235 -9.43 -11.40 15.39
C PRO A 235 -8.09 -11.23 16.13
N ASP A 236 -7.70 -9.97 16.33
CA ASP A 236 -6.50 -9.66 17.12
C ASP A 236 -6.78 -10.01 18.59
N PRO A 237 -6.05 -10.96 19.20
CA PRO A 237 -6.28 -11.36 20.59
C PRO A 237 -6.11 -10.20 21.58
N ARG A 238 -5.35 -9.16 21.22
CA ARG A 238 -5.20 -7.96 22.05
C ARG A 238 -6.37 -6.98 21.93
N ARG A 239 -7.32 -7.21 21.02
CA ARG A 239 -8.50 -6.37 20.75
C ARG A 239 -9.83 -7.06 21.02
N GLY A 240 -9.82 -8.16 21.77
CA GLY A 240 -11.01 -8.69 22.39
C GLY A 240 -11.72 -9.84 21.67
N GLY A 241 -11.18 -10.36 20.56
CA GLY A 241 -11.71 -11.57 19.92
C GLY A 241 -13.07 -11.39 19.27
#